data_AF-A0A428PFF8-F1
#
_entry.id   AF-A0A428PFF8-F1
#
_cell.length_a   1.000
_cell.length_b   1.000
_cell.length_c   1.000
_cell.angle_alpha   90.00
_cell.angle_beta   90.00
_cell.angle_gamma   90.00
#
_symmetry.space_group_name_H-M   'P 1'
#
loop_
_entity.id
_entity.type
_entity.pdbx_description
1 polymer ?
#
loop_
_entity_poly.entity_id
_entity_poly.type
_entity_poly.pdbx_seq_one_letter_code
_entity_poly.pdbx_strand_id
1 'polypeptide(L)'
;MSTRRLTKRCGLCNFKLHGEDIIIVVKEDGEKSGPLPFHPWTRITNDDEVAQLDNAHPVCPSLDQCAHPFEEGVGCHPSCLRIVDGAPLDRVLQLSAWSFQPSPRLEKAQHRWLREELASRLGTSLPLPAELRRDVAGHLIQEFVVAKNASLSLCDRAAVSNVSVASAITETYTTFEGQRYLQSISNAPVSDDSWITPEVIYVAEDHAGIRQLILANDFITVSDVPGVWWKSFSVYGSDTSVGFHSDGIKLRYLSYRDHHGRGKTTRCLPSFSVPRDPEFSPYRYLFSHGPTTEPRQMSVFRHNDPDIIGYSICCDPAVLAIHTHRRSDDDLSCYESTPENASWIYMPIKKDERIEHIWVRRHHSSNDKKALAFEMNSGRLLFFGRHKTWTLDERKYQWTPLFTPCGDLGLAPPLFLFDSLVPFCIRELGFDNPCPSFPRSPVLNSAPLSRPADPEFLDNPHWSCASVEDVVEVVPCRQTVKGETMITGLLLHYADGNKASLGHMRLDRLDPAIAVDHSQKLYLGFNKTKDGHSYIAKVELLTCELDDAMDEWFEVSWSGTLEWCFSFQECHVWKSDGQGIGVGD
;
A
#
# COMPACT_ATOMS: atom_id res chain seq x y z
N MET A 1 -5.44 29.93 -8.25
CA MET A 1 -4.27 29.60 -9.08
C MET A 1 -3.79 28.24 -8.60
N SER A 2 -3.93 27.19 -9.42
CA SER A 2 -3.56 25.83 -9.04
C SER A 2 -2.04 25.74 -8.95
N THR A 3 -1.54 25.13 -7.88
CA THR A 3 -0.12 24.92 -7.64
C THR A 3 0.33 23.67 -8.40
N ARG A 4 1.30 23.84 -9.32
CA ARG A 4 1.83 22.79 -10.24
C ARG A 4 2.57 21.70 -9.47
N ARG A 5 2.33 20.40 -9.74
CA ARG A 5 2.88 19.29 -8.93
C ARG A 5 3.66 18.27 -9.77
N LEU A 6 4.88 17.93 -9.33
CA LEU A 6 5.75 16.94 -9.99
C LEU A 6 5.60 15.53 -9.40
N THR A 7 5.77 14.52 -10.25
CA THR A 7 5.79 13.10 -9.87
C THR A 7 7.13 12.71 -9.22
N LYS A 8 7.13 11.77 -8.24
CA LYS A 8 8.37 11.17 -7.67
C LYS A 8 9.15 10.28 -8.64
N ARG A 9 8.77 10.23 -9.91
CA ARG A 9 9.34 9.33 -10.92
C ARG A 9 9.59 10.09 -12.21
N CYS A 10 10.63 9.69 -12.90
CA CYS A 10 10.90 10.17 -14.25
C CYS A 10 9.79 9.70 -15.19
N GLY A 11 9.15 10.61 -15.93
CA GLY A 11 8.08 10.25 -16.87
C GLY A 11 8.47 9.35 -18.04
N LEU A 12 9.77 9.26 -18.34
CA LEU A 12 10.27 8.48 -19.47
C LEU A 12 10.66 7.07 -19.05
N CYS A 13 11.40 6.90 -17.94
CA CYS A 13 11.86 5.60 -17.47
C CYS A 13 11.05 5.02 -16.30
N ASN A 14 10.20 5.81 -15.65
CA ASN A 14 9.45 5.48 -14.43
C ASN A 14 10.30 5.10 -13.20
N PHE A 15 11.61 5.34 -13.20
CA PHE A 15 12.44 5.17 -12.01
C PHE A 15 12.21 6.31 -11.01
N LYS A 16 12.35 6.01 -9.72
CA LYS A 16 12.22 6.99 -8.63
C LYS A 16 13.26 8.09 -8.81
N LEU A 17 12.82 9.32 -8.58
CA LEU A 17 13.65 10.50 -8.46
C LEU A 17 14.08 10.65 -6.99
N HIS A 18 15.35 10.94 -6.78
CA HIS A 18 15.97 11.12 -5.48
C HIS A 18 16.25 12.60 -5.21
N GLY A 19 16.37 12.99 -3.94
CA GLY A 19 16.41 14.40 -3.50
C GLY A 19 17.58 15.25 -3.98
N GLU A 20 18.49 14.67 -4.75
CA GLU A 20 19.64 15.33 -5.38
C GLU A 20 19.62 15.19 -6.91
N ASP A 21 18.62 14.51 -7.47
CA ASP A 21 18.53 14.29 -8.90
C ASP A 21 18.23 15.60 -9.62
N ILE A 22 18.94 15.85 -10.72
CA ILE A 22 18.61 16.94 -11.63
C ILE A 22 17.52 16.45 -12.58
N ILE A 23 16.45 17.24 -12.72
CA ILE A 23 15.34 16.95 -13.61
C ILE A 23 15.07 18.09 -14.58
N ILE A 24 14.40 17.78 -15.67
CA ILE A 24 13.79 18.74 -16.59
C ILE A 24 12.29 18.45 -16.60
N VAL A 25 11.49 19.49 -16.40
CA VAL A 25 10.03 19.40 -16.42
C VAL A 25 9.55 19.57 -17.86
N VAL A 26 8.79 18.60 -18.34
CA VAL A 26 8.12 18.65 -19.65
C VAL A 26 6.65 18.96 -19.44
N LYS A 27 6.17 20.08 -19.99
CA LYS A 27 4.75 20.47 -19.92
C LYS A 27 3.91 19.74 -20.97
N GLU A 28 2.58 19.83 -20.85
CA GLU A 28 1.65 19.22 -21.81
C GLU A 28 1.80 19.76 -23.24
N ASP A 29 2.19 21.03 -23.39
CA ASP A 29 2.47 21.66 -24.69
C ASP A 29 3.85 21.28 -25.27
N GLY A 30 4.61 20.43 -24.55
CA GLY A 30 5.95 19.99 -24.92
C GLY A 30 7.07 20.97 -24.55
N GLU A 31 6.76 22.10 -23.90
CA GLU A 31 7.78 23.03 -23.43
C GLU A 31 8.62 22.39 -22.32
N LYS A 32 9.94 22.56 -22.41
CA LYS A 32 10.92 22.01 -21.47
C LYS A 32 11.44 23.11 -20.55
N SER A 33 11.48 22.87 -19.25
CA SER A 33 12.19 23.75 -18.31
C SER A 33 13.71 23.65 -18.48
N GLY A 34 14.45 24.56 -17.83
CA GLY A 34 15.86 24.32 -17.54
C GLY A 34 16.06 23.15 -16.56
N PRO A 35 17.28 22.62 -16.42
CA PRO A 35 17.61 21.63 -15.40
C PRO A 35 17.43 22.22 -13.99
N LEU A 36 16.77 21.50 -13.10
CA LEU A 36 16.50 21.90 -11.73
C LEU A 36 16.63 20.71 -10.76
N PRO A 37 17.07 20.93 -9.51
CA PRO A 37 17.15 19.86 -8.52
C PRO A 37 15.75 19.37 -8.12
N PHE A 38 15.62 18.06 -7.94
CA PHE A 38 14.40 17.44 -7.44
C PHE A 38 14.40 17.49 -5.91
N HIS A 39 13.46 18.24 -5.33
CA HIS A 39 13.30 18.32 -3.88
C HIS A 39 12.01 17.64 -3.41
N PRO A 40 12.09 16.43 -2.82
CA PRO A 40 10.90 15.65 -2.44
C PRO A 40 10.12 16.19 -1.23
N TRP A 41 10.65 17.15 -0.45
CA TRP A 41 10.10 17.51 0.86
C TRP A 41 10.16 18.99 1.25
N THR A 42 10.15 19.94 0.32
CA THR A 42 10.14 21.36 0.70
C THR A 42 8.79 21.73 1.32
N ARG A 43 8.70 21.72 2.66
CA ARG A 43 7.62 22.36 3.40
C ARG A 43 7.77 23.88 3.23
N ILE A 44 6.72 24.54 2.77
CA ILE A 44 6.63 25.99 2.75
C ILE A 44 6.54 26.46 4.21
N THR A 45 7.66 26.89 4.78
CA THR A 45 7.64 27.85 5.88
C THR A 45 7.85 29.22 5.25
N ASN A 46 6.84 30.08 5.38
CA ASN A 46 6.99 31.50 5.05
C ASN A 46 8.12 32.05 5.92
N ASP A 47 9.29 32.27 5.35
CA ASP A 47 10.19 33.38 5.68
C ASP A 47 11.34 33.41 4.65
N ASP A 48 11.31 34.48 3.85
CA ASP A 48 12.32 35.21 3.11
C ASP A 48 13.46 34.55 2.27
N GLU A 49 13.53 35.08 1.04
CA GLU A 49 14.64 35.15 0.07
C GLU A 49 15.15 33.90 -0.68
N VAL A 50 14.63 32.70 -0.45
CA VAL A 50 14.79 31.54 -1.38
C VAL A 50 13.51 31.28 -2.22
N ALA A 51 12.44 32.06 -1.97
CA ALA A 51 11.08 31.80 -2.46
C ALA A 51 10.81 32.15 -3.94
N GLN A 52 11.78 32.55 -4.77
CA GLN A 52 11.49 32.95 -6.15
C GLN A 52 11.70 31.86 -7.22
N LEU A 53 12.43 30.77 -6.92
CA LEU A 53 12.55 29.64 -7.85
C LEU A 53 11.72 28.39 -7.44
N ASP A 54 11.46 28.18 -6.15
CA ASP A 54 10.75 26.99 -5.64
C ASP A 54 9.21 27.10 -5.67
N ASN A 55 8.66 28.27 -6.01
CA ASN A 55 7.21 28.51 -6.06
C ASN A 55 6.57 28.12 -7.40
N ALA A 56 7.34 27.74 -8.42
CA ALA A 56 6.80 27.43 -9.73
C ALA A 56 6.21 26.01 -9.83
N HIS A 57 6.71 25.05 -9.04
CA HIS A 57 6.31 23.63 -9.10
C HIS A 57 6.32 22.97 -7.70
N PRO A 58 5.46 23.37 -6.76
CA PRO A 58 5.38 22.74 -5.45
C PRO A 58 5.08 21.24 -5.54
N VAL A 59 5.91 20.43 -4.90
CA VAL A 59 5.68 19.00 -4.76
C VAL A 59 4.49 18.77 -3.81
N CYS A 60 3.63 17.79 -4.08
CA CYS A 60 2.46 17.53 -3.25
C CYS A 60 2.88 17.26 -1.77
N PRO A 61 2.41 18.02 -0.77
CA PRO A 61 2.81 17.78 0.62
C PRO A 61 2.37 16.42 1.18
N SER A 62 1.48 15.70 0.47
CA SER A 62 0.99 14.36 0.75
C SER A 62 1.38 13.37 -0.36
N LEU A 63 2.64 13.43 -0.82
CA LEU A 63 3.22 12.66 -1.93
C LEU A 63 3.01 11.15 -1.88
N ASP A 64 3.00 10.57 -0.68
CA ASP A 64 2.78 9.14 -0.50
C ASP A 64 1.29 8.81 -0.38
N GLN A 65 0.39 9.79 -0.46
CA GLN A 65 -1.05 9.64 -0.18
C GLN A 65 -1.95 10.18 -1.29
N CYS A 66 -1.38 10.76 -2.35
CA CYS A 66 -2.15 11.31 -3.46
C CYS A 66 -1.69 10.77 -4.82
N ALA A 67 -2.62 10.13 -5.53
CA ALA A 67 -2.54 9.92 -6.97
C ALA A 67 -3.11 11.16 -7.66
N HIS A 68 -2.25 11.93 -8.33
CA HIS A 68 -2.70 12.97 -9.25
C HIS A 68 -2.13 12.65 -10.63
N PRO A 69 -2.97 12.53 -11.67
CA PRO A 69 -2.50 12.58 -13.03
C PRO A 69 -2.10 14.03 -13.34
N PHE A 70 -0.82 14.21 -13.67
CA PHE A 70 -0.35 15.23 -14.61
C PHE A 70 -0.89 16.66 -14.45
N GLU A 71 -0.95 17.20 -13.23
CA GLU A 71 -1.26 18.62 -13.07
C GLU A 71 -0.02 19.48 -13.38
N GLU A 72 0.15 19.70 -14.69
CA GLU A 72 0.92 20.71 -15.43
C GLU A 72 2.40 20.42 -15.81
N GLY A 73 2.96 19.25 -15.48
CA GLY A 73 4.25 18.83 -16.07
C GLY A 73 4.84 17.54 -15.51
N VAL A 74 5.72 16.90 -16.28
CA VAL A 74 6.36 15.63 -15.95
C VAL A 74 7.87 15.81 -15.77
N GLY A 75 8.38 15.47 -14.58
CA GLY A 75 9.81 15.47 -14.32
C GLY A 75 10.51 14.36 -15.11
N CYS A 76 11.59 14.67 -15.81
CA CYS A 76 12.38 13.71 -16.58
C CYS A 76 13.87 13.87 -16.28
N HIS A 77 14.61 12.76 -16.20
CA HIS A 77 16.06 12.83 -16.16
C HIS A 77 16.61 13.47 -17.44
N PRO A 78 17.60 14.37 -17.35
CA PRO A 78 18.30 14.90 -18.52
C PRO A 78 18.90 13.80 -19.42
N SER A 79 19.42 12.74 -18.82
CA SER A 79 19.93 11.56 -19.56
C SER A 79 18.84 10.89 -20.40
N CYS A 80 17.65 10.70 -19.83
CA CYS A 80 16.51 10.10 -20.52
C CYS A 80 16.04 10.97 -21.69
N LEU A 81 15.96 12.30 -21.51
CA LEU A 81 15.54 13.21 -22.58
C LEU A 81 16.48 13.16 -23.79
N ARG A 82 17.80 13.09 -23.57
CA ARG A 82 18.79 12.98 -24.66
C ARG A 82 18.59 11.74 -25.51
N ILE A 83 18.08 10.64 -24.95
CA ILE A 83 17.81 9.41 -25.69
C ILE A 83 16.60 9.58 -26.62
N VAL A 84 15.65 10.45 -26.25
CA VAL A 84 14.39 10.67 -26.96
C VAL A 84 14.49 11.77 -28.03
N ASP A 85 15.63 12.44 -28.19
CA ASP A 85 15.76 13.61 -29.09
C ASP A 85 15.40 13.35 -30.57
N GLY A 86 15.31 12.08 -31.01
CA GLY A 86 14.85 11.68 -32.35
C GLY A 86 13.44 11.10 -32.44
N ALA A 87 12.69 11.01 -31.33
CA ALA A 87 11.37 10.39 -31.26
C ALA A 87 10.30 11.37 -30.75
N PRO A 88 9.00 11.17 -31.09
CA PRO A 88 7.93 12.03 -30.59
C PRO A 88 7.81 11.92 -29.06
N LEU A 89 8.23 12.97 -28.35
CA LEU A 89 8.34 12.98 -26.88
C LEU A 89 7.00 12.71 -26.20
N ASP A 90 5.92 13.31 -26.70
CA ASP A 90 4.54 13.09 -26.25
C ASP A 90 4.14 11.61 -26.32
N ARG A 91 4.54 10.92 -27.39
CA ARG A 91 4.26 9.49 -27.57
C ARG A 91 5.07 8.63 -26.61
N VAL A 92 6.34 8.95 -26.38
CA VAL A 92 7.16 8.21 -25.41
C VAL A 92 6.61 8.37 -24.01
N LEU A 93 6.19 9.58 -23.63
CA LEU A 93 5.53 9.84 -22.35
C LEU A 93 4.20 9.06 -22.22
N GLN A 94 3.39 8.99 -23.27
CA GLN A 94 2.15 8.18 -23.27
C GLN A 94 2.42 6.68 -23.10
N LEU A 95 3.44 6.15 -23.77
CA LEU A 95 3.81 4.73 -23.67
C LEU A 95 4.33 4.37 -22.28
N SER A 96 5.09 5.28 -21.67
CA SER A 96 5.61 5.13 -20.31
C SER A 96 4.56 5.42 -19.22
N ALA A 97 3.46 6.10 -19.54
CA ALA A 97 2.48 6.51 -18.52
C ALA A 97 1.80 5.31 -17.84
N TRP A 98 1.84 5.32 -16.50
CA TRP A 98 1.06 4.40 -15.68
C TRP A 98 -0.34 4.95 -15.42
N SER A 99 -1.35 4.07 -15.46
CA SER A 99 -2.73 4.40 -15.08
C SER A 99 -2.87 4.61 -13.57
N PHE A 100 -2.05 3.92 -12.79
CA PHE A 100 -1.93 4.04 -11.33
C PHE A 100 -0.57 3.46 -10.90
N GLN A 101 -0.15 3.71 -9.66
CA GLN A 101 1.15 3.23 -9.19
C GLN A 101 1.15 1.70 -8.97
N PRO A 102 2.08 0.93 -9.58
CA PRO A 102 2.25 -0.49 -9.30
C PRO A 102 2.75 -0.72 -7.86
N SER A 103 2.48 -1.90 -7.32
CA SER A 103 3.01 -2.30 -6.02
C SER A 103 4.54 -2.50 -6.08
N PRO A 104 5.26 -2.32 -4.95
CA PRO A 104 6.72 -2.53 -4.90
C PRO A 104 7.16 -3.90 -5.44
N ARG A 105 6.39 -4.96 -5.18
CA ARG A 105 6.62 -6.30 -5.73
C ARG A 105 6.58 -6.34 -7.25
N LEU A 106 5.59 -5.71 -7.88
CA LEU A 106 5.46 -5.67 -9.34
C LEU A 106 6.59 -4.87 -9.96
N GLU A 107 6.97 -3.74 -9.36
CA GLU A 107 8.11 -2.94 -9.80
C GLU A 107 9.42 -3.77 -9.75
N LYS A 108 9.67 -4.48 -8.66
CA LYS A 108 10.84 -5.36 -8.54
C LYS A 108 10.85 -6.47 -9.59
N ALA A 109 9.70 -7.08 -9.85
CA ALA A 109 9.56 -8.10 -10.88
C ALA A 109 9.83 -7.53 -12.29
N GLN A 110 9.30 -6.34 -12.59
CA GLN A 110 9.52 -5.62 -13.83
C GLN A 110 11.00 -5.24 -14.00
N HIS A 111 11.64 -4.67 -12.98
CA HIS A 111 13.07 -4.33 -13.01
C HIS A 111 13.94 -5.57 -13.24
N ARG A 112 13.64 -6.68 -12.56
CA ARG A 112 14.34 -7.95 -12.76
C ARG A 112 14.20 -8.41 -14.21
N TRP A 113 12.98 -8.41 -14.75
CA TRP A 113 12.71 -8.80 -16.13
C TRP A 113 13.47 -7.92 -17.13
N LEU A 114 13.44 -6.59 -16.96
CA LEU A 114 14.15 -5.63 -17.81
C LEU A 114 15.67 -5.86 -17.80
N ARG A 115 16.23 -6.14 -16.61
CA ARG A 115 17.64 -6.45 -16.46
C ARG A 115 18.03 -7.74 -17.18
N GLU A 116 17.24 -8.80 -17.03
CA GLU A 116 17.53 -10.07 -17.71
C GLU A 116 17.37 -9.96 -19.23
N GLU A 117 16.36 -9.24 -19.71
CA GLU A 117 16.16 -8.96 -21.13
C GLU A 117 17.36 -8.21 -21.73
N LEU A 118 17.83 -7.16 -21.04
CA LEU A 118 19.00 -6.40 -21.49
C LEU A 118 20.28 -7.25 -21.42
N ALA A 119 20.51 -8.00 -20.34
CA ALA A 119 21.67 -8.88 -20.21
C ALA A 119 21.72 -9.97 -21.29
N SER A 120 20.55 -10.47 -21.70
CA SER A 120 20.40 -11.39 -22.82
C SER A 120 20.82 -10.73 -24.14
N ARG A 121 20.30 -9.53 -24.45
CA ARG A 121 20.67 -8.76 -25.65
C ARG A 121 22.15 -8.42 -25.70
N LEU A 122 22.72 -7.99 -24.58
CA LEU A 122 24.15 -7.72 -24.44
C LEU A 122 25.00 -8.96 -24.70
N GLY A 123 24.47 -10.17 -24.55
CA GLY A 123 25.19 -11.42 -24.88
C GLY A 123 25.63 -11.51 -26.34
N THR A 124 24.97 -10.78 -27.24
CA THR A 124 25.32 -10.76 -28.66
C THR A 124 26.48 -9.82 -28.99
N SER A 125 26.68 -8.77 -28.18
CA SER A 125 27.67 -7.71 -28.45
C SER A 125 28.81 -7.66 -27.43
N LEU A 126 28.61 -8.22 -26.23
CA LEU A 126 29.53 -8.16 -25.11
C LEU A 126 29.85 -9.59 -24.65
N PRO A 127 30.98 -10.19 -25.07
CA PRO A 127 31.36 -11.57 -24.72
C PRO A 127 31.89 -11.67 -23.27
N LEU A 128 31.10 -11.19 -22.33
CA LEU A 128 31.36 -11.29 -20.89
C LEU A 128 30.51 -12.41 -20.26
N PRO A 129 30.96 -12.98 -19.12
CA PRO A 129 30.15 -13.86 -18.30
C PRO A 129 28.75 -13.27 -18.04
N ALA A 130 27.75 -14.15 -17.90
CA ALA A 130 26.37 -13.74 -17.68
C ALA A 130 26.19 -12.84 -16.44
N GLU A 131 27.03 -13.03 -15.42
CA GLU A 131 27.06 -12.20 -14.21
C GLU A 131 27.46 -10.76 -14.52
N LEU A 132 28.59 -10.54 -15.18
CA LEU A 132 29.02 -9.19 -15.57
C LEU A 132 28.04 -8.53 -16.54
N ARG A 133 27.39 -9.31 -17.42
CA ARG A 133 26.32 -8.78 -18.28
C ARG A 133 25.10 -8.34 -17.49
N ARG A 134 24.71 -9.08 -16.45
CA ARG A 134 23.61 -8.70 -15.54
C ARG A 134 23.96 -7.43 -14.75
N ASP A 135 25.21 -7.28 -14.33
CA ASP A 135 25.67 -6.09 -13.63
C ASP A 135 25.67 -4.86 -14.54
N VAL A 136 26.25 -4.97 -15.73
CA VAL A 136 26.21 -3.91 -16.76
C VAL A 136 24.77 -3.57 -17.12
N ALA A 137 23.91 -4.57 -17.32
CA ALA A 137 22.49 -4.35 -17.58
C ALA A 137 21.83 -3.59 -16.43
N GLY A 138 22.14 -3.92 -15.18
CA GLY A 138 21.63 -3.24 -13.99
C GLY A 138 21.91 -1.73 -13.98
N HIS A 139 23.06 -1.31 -14.51
CA HIS A 139 23.43 0.10 -14.63
C HIS A 139 22.76 0.83 -15.81
N LEU A 140 22.25 0.10 -16.81
CA LEU A 140 21.73 0.65 -18.06
C LEU A 140 20.21 0.47 -18.23
N ILE A 141 19.53 -0.09 -17.22
CA ILE A 141 18.09 -0.37 -17.30
C ILE A 141 17.26 0.88 -17.57
N GLN A 142 17.64 2.03 -17.03
CA GLN A 142 16.90 3.28 -17.21
C GLN A 142 16.94 3.73 -18.67
N GLU A 143 18.13 3.80 -19.25
CA GLU A 143 18.37 4.17 -20.64
C GLU A 143 17.75 3.15 -21.59
N PHE A 144 17.82 1.87 -21.25
CA PHE A 144 17.23 0.79 -22.04
C PHE A 144 15.70 0.91 -22.16
N VAL A 145 14.99 1.18 -21.06
CA VAL A 145 13.54 1.40 -21.08
C VAL A 145 13.19 2.57 -22.00
N VAL A 146 13.90 3.68 -21.86
CA VAL A 146 13.63 4.89 -22.66
C VAL A 146 13.92 4.64 -24.14
N ALA A 147 15.05 4.03 -24.48
CA ALA A 147 15.41 3.71 -25.86
C ALA A 147 14.41 2.74 -26.49
N LYS A 148 13.93 1.76 -25.72
CA LYS A 148 12.90 0.81 -26.15
C LYS A 148 11.58 1.52 -26.44
N ASN A 149 11.11 2.38 -25.53
CA ASN A 149 9.85 3.13 -25.72
C ASN A 149 9.97 4.17 -26.84
N ALA A 150 11.14 4.80 -27.01
CA ALA A 150 11.43 5.69 -28.14
C ALA A 150 11.43 4.95 -29.50
N SER A 151 11.90 3.70 -29.53
CA SER A 151 11.83 2.88 -30.75
C SER A 151 10.38 2.50 -31.07
N LEU A 152 9.60 2.14 -30.05
CA LEU A 152 8.20 1.74 -30.20
C LEU A 152 7.28 2.93 -30.54
N SER A 153 7.62 4.14 -30.13
CA SER A 153 6.83 5.34 -30.44
C SER A 153 6.84 5.72 -31.93
N LEU A 154 7.79 5.17 -32.69
CA LEU A 154 7.87 5.32 -34.15
C LEU A 154 6.95 4.34 -34.91
N CYS A 155 6.39 3.34 -34.22
CA CYS A 155 5.44 2.37 -34.78
C CYS A 155 4.00 2.93 -34.77
N ASP A 156 3.00 2.09 -35.07
CA ASP A 156 1.58 2.46 -35.25
C ASP A 156 1.06 3.56 -34.32
N ARG A 157 0.21 4.43 -34.88
CA ARG A 157 -0.37 5.56 -34.14
C ARG A 157 -1.43 5.09 -33.16
N ALA A 158 -1.57 5.83 -32.06
CA ALA A 158 -2.75 5.71 -31.20
C ALA A 158 -4.01 5.79 -32.06
N ALA A 159 -4.90 4.84 -31.84
CA ALA A 159 -6.12 4.68 -32.62
C ALA A 159 -7.27 4.33 -31.70
N VAL A 160 -8.46 4.75 -32.11
CA VAL A 160 -9.72 4.32 -31.51
C VAL A 160 -10.39 3.39 -32.50
N SER A 161 -10.68 2.17 -32.06
CA SER A 161 -11.51 1.22 -32.82
C SER A 161 -12.89 1.16 -32.19
N ASN A 162 -13.94 1.23 -33.00
CA ASN A 162 -15.32 1.09 -32.54
C ASN A 162 -15.80 -0.30 -32.94
N VAL A 163 -16.23 -1.09 -31.97
CA VAL A 163 -16.65 -2.48 -32.17
C VAL A 163 -18.07 -2.64 -31.64
N SER A 164 -18.92 -3.28 -32.42
CA SER A 164 -20.27 -3.64 -31.98
C SER A 164 -20.20 -4.84 -31.06
N VAL A 165 -20.83 -4.77 -29.89
CA VAL A 165 -20.94 -5.91 -28.95
C VAL A 165 -21.99 -6.93 -29.40
N ALA A 166 -22.83 -6.58 -30.38
CA ALA A 166 -23.87 -7.45 -30.93
C ALA A 166 -23.34 -8.49 -31.94
N SER A 167 -22.04 -8.48 -32.22
CA SER A 167 -21.41 -9.43 -33.12
C SER A 167 -20.19 -10.03 -32.46
N ALA A 168 -19.85 -11.26 -32.85
CA ALA A 168 -18.68 -11.96 -32.35
C ALA A 168 -17.42 -11.08 -32.45
N ILE A 169 -16.57 -11.18 -31.43
CA ILE A 169 -15.41 -10.33 -31.25
C ILE A 169 -14.14 -11.15 -31.40
N THR A 170 -13.17 -10.63 -32.14
CA THR A 170 -11.82 -11.17 -32.26
C THR A 170 -10.82 -10.28 -31.53
N GLU A 171 -9.93 -10.92 -30.77
CA GLU A 171 -8.93 -10.26 -29.93
C GLU A 171 -7.51 -10.57 -30.43
N THR A 172 -6.65 -9.57 -30.46
CA THR A 172 -5.20 -9.78 -30.66
C THR A 172 -4.43 -9.33 -29.44
N TYR A 173 -3.31 -9.99 -29.19
CA TYR A 173 -2.48 -9.76 -28.00
C TYR A 173 -1.05 -9.42 -28.38
N THR A 174 -0.42 -8.58 -27.55
CA THR A 174 0.99 -8.25 -27.63
C THR A 174 1.69 -8.51 -26.30
N THR A 175 3.02 -8.52 -26.31
CA THR A 175 3.84 -8.58 -25.09
C THR A 175 4.55 -7.25 -24.90
N PHE A 176 4.34 -6.64 -23.74
CA PHE A 176 5.03 -5.42 -23.33
C PHE A 176 5.62 -5.65 -21.94
N GLU A 177 6.91 -5.37 -21.78
CA GLU A 177 7.63 -5.53 -20.50
C GLU A 177 7.42 -6.88 -19.78
N GLY A 178 7.37 -7.97 -20.55
CA GLY A 178 7.19 -9.32 -20.03
C GLY A 178 5.76 -9.70 -19.69
N GLN A 179 4.80 -8.80 -19.89
CA GLN A 179 3.38 -9.04 -19.65
C GLN A 179 2.57 -9.06 -20.95
N ARG A 180 1.53 -9.87 -20.98
CA ARG A 180 0.59 -9.97 -22.09
C ARG A 180 -0.51 -8.92 -21.96
N TYR A 181 -0.71 -8.14 -23.02
CA TYR A 181 -1.73 -7.10 -23.12
C TYR A 181 -2.61 -7.29 -24.34
N LEU A 182 -3.83 -6.79 -24.26
CA LEU A 182 -4.76 -6.74 -25.37
C LEU A 182 -4.32 -5.62 -26.31
N GLN A 183 -4.03 -5.96 -27.57
CA GLN A 183 -3.52 -5.02 -28.57
C GLN A 183 -4.65 -4.36 -29.35
N SER A 184 -5.54 -5.17 -29.90
CA SER A 184 -6.66 -4.69 -30.71
C SER A 184 -7.86 -5.62 -30.61
N ILE A 185 -9.02 -5.07 -30.91
CA ILE A 185 -10.29 -5.77 -30.94
C ILE A 185 -11.01 -5.40 -32.22
N SER A 186 -11.61 -6.38 -32.88
CA SER A 186 -12.44 -6.19 -34.06
C SER A 186 -13.66 -7.11 -34.03
N ASN A 187 -14.69 -6.77 -34.79
CA ASN A 187 -15.76 -7.73 -35.06
C ASN A 187 -15.23 -8.85 -35.96
N ALA A 188 -15.64 -10.08 -35.68
CA ALA A 188 -15.29 -11.24 -36.47
C ALA A 188 -15.81 -11.04 -37.92
N PRO A 189 -15.04 -11.48 -38.93
CA PRO A 189 -15.41 -11.28 -40.34
C PRO A 189 -16.63 -12.10 -40.78
N VAL A 190 -17.02 -13.11 -40.00
CA VAL A 190 -18.15 -14.01 -40.28
C VAL A 190 -19.18 -13.87 -39.16
N SER A 191 -20.45 -13.69 -39.55
CA SER A 191 -21.58 -13.75 -38.62
C SER A 191 -21.61 -15.10 -37.92
N ASP A 192 -21.58 -15.08 -36.60
CA ASP A 192 -21.80 -16.27 -35.78
C ASP A 192 -23.23 -16.21 -35.26
N ASP A 193 -24.11 -17.02 -35.85
CA ASP A 193 -25.52 -17.09 -35.47
C ASP A 193 -25.71 -17.63 -34.04
N SER A 194 -24.67 -18.19 -33.42
CA SER A 194 -24.66 -18.62 -32.01
C SER A 194 -24.19 -17.53 -31.05
N TRP A 195 -23.78 -16.36 -31.54
CA TRP A 195 -23.34 -15.25 -30.70
C TRP A 195 -24.49 -14.70 -29.86
N ILE A 196 -24.28 -14.71 -28.54
CA ILE A 196 -25.18 -14.09 -27.59
C ILE A 196 -24.59 -12.74 -27.21
N THR A 197 -25.34 -11.66 -27.47
CA THR A 197 -24.94 -10.31 -27.07
C THR A 197 -24.74 -10.26 -25.55
N PRO A 198 -23.58 -9.82 -25.06
CA PRO A 198 -23.28 -9.78 -23.65
C PRO A 198 -24.02 -8.64 -22.96
N GLU A 199 -24.49 -8.87 -21.74
CA GLU A 199 -25.08 -7.85 -20.88
C GLU A 199 -24.01 -7.04 -20.12
N VAL A 200 -22.86 -7.66 -19.83
CA VAL A 200 -21.78 -7.04 -19.04
C VAL A 200 -20.42 -7.28 -19.70
N ILE A 201 -19.58 -6.24 -19.69
CA ILE A 201 -18.16 -6.36 -20.02
C ILE A 201 -17.33 -6.14 -18.76
N TYR A 202 -16.51 -7.12 -18.44
CA TYR A 202 -15.48 -7.04 -17.41
C TYR A 202 -14.13 -6.75 -18.06
N VAL A 203 -13.43 -5.73 -17.56
CA VAL A 203 -12.13 -5.26 -18.03
C VAL A 203 -11.10 -5.56 -16.96
N ALA A 204 -10.13 -6.41 -17.27
CA ALA A 204 -8.97 -6.64 -16.42
C ALA A 204 -7.81 -5.76 -16.91
N GLU A 205 -7.33 -4.85 -16.07
CA GLU A 205 -6.20 -3.97 -16.37
C GLU A 205 -5.16 -3.97 -15.25
N ASP A 206 -3.91 -3.70 -15.60
CA ASP A 206 -2.87 -3.36 -14.63
C ASP A 206 -2.44 -1.89 -14.79
N HIS A 207 -1.35 -1.51 -14.12
CA HIS A 207 -0.79 -0.17 -14.18
C HIS A 207 -0.42 0.29 -15.61
N ALA A 208 -0.14 -0.63 -16.54
CA ALA A 208 0.31 -0.33 -17.90
C ALA A 208 -0.78 -0.50 -18.96
N GLY A 209 -1.80 -1.33 -18.76
CA GLY A 209 -2.88 -1.44 -19.75
C GLY A 209 -3.87 -2.58 -19.54
N ILE A 210 -4.77 -2.75 -20.50
CA ILE A 210 -5.79 -3.80 -20.49
C ILE A 210 -5.14 -5.14 -20.83
N ARG A 211 -5.32 -6.12 -19.94
CA ARG A 211 -4.77 -7.47 -20.06
C ARG A 211 -5.76 -8.46 -20.65
N GLN A 212 -7.05 -8.27 -20.35
CA GLN A 212 -8.11 -9.20 -20.74
C GLN A 212 -9.48 -8.51 -20.71
N LEU A 213 -10.38 -8.95 -21.58
CA LEU A 213 -11.81 -8.71 -21.47
C LEU A 213 -12.56 -10.02 -21.22
N ILE A 214 -13.66 -9.93 -20.48
CA ILE A 214 -14.61 -11.02 -20.35
C ILE A 214 -15.99 -10.44 -20.65
N LEU A 215 -16.65 -11.01 -21.65
CA LEU A 215 -18.01 -10.67 -22.05
C LEU A 215 -18.93 -11.73 -21.44
N ALA A 216 -19.90 -11.30 -20.64
CA ALA A 216 -20.71 -12.21 -19.86
C ALA A 216 -22.17 -11.73 -19.75
N ASN A 217 -23.06 -12.71 -19.53
CA ASN A 217 -24.45 -12.49 -19.15
C ASN A 217 -24.70 -12.81 -17.67
N ASP A 218 -23.73 -13.44 -17.01
CA ASP A 218 -23.78 -13.84 -15.61
C ASP A 218 -22.56 -13.29 -14.85
N PHE A 219 -22.66 -13.27 -13.52
CA PHE A 219 -21.55 -12.89 -12.65
C PHE A 219 -20.36 -13.83 -12.81
N ILE A 220 -19.17 -13.28 -13.00
CA ILE A 220 -17.93 -14.05 -13.16
C ILE A 220 -17.20 -14.21 -11.83
N THR A 221 -16.66 -15.41 -11.60
CA THR A 221 -15.75 -15.66 -10.48
C THR A 221 -14.36 -15.92 -11.04
N VAL A 222 -13.42 -15.01 -10.78
CA VAL A 222 -12.02 -15.14 -11.19
C VAL A 222 -11.14 -15.03 -9.96
N SER A 223 -10.05 -15.79 -9.92
CA SER A 223 -9.04 -15.66 -8.89
C SER A 223 -8.45 -14.24 -8.92
N ASP A 224 -8.30 -13.66 -7.75
CA ASP A 224 -7.54 -12.42 -7.56
C ASP A 224 -6.09 -12.61 -8.01
N VAL A 225 -5.63 -11.73 -8.88
CA VAL A 225 -4.27 -11.72 -9.39
C VAL A 225 -3.61 -10.42 -8.94
N PRO A 226 -2.55 -10.47 -8.10
CA PRO A 226 -1.88 -9.28 -7.62
C PRO A 226 -1.49 -8.32 -8.76
N GLY A 227 -1.91 -7.06 -8.63
CA GLY A 227 -1.63 -6.02 -9.63
C GLY A 227 -2.63 -5.91 -10.77
N VAL A 228 -3.60 -6.82 -10.86
CA VAL A 228 -4.68 -6.78 -11.85
C VAL A 228 -5.96 -6.29 -11.17
N TRP A 229 -6.63 -5.38 -11.86
CA TRP A 229 -7.82 -4.70 -11.38
C TRP A 229 -8.95 -4.86 -12.38
N TRP A 230 -10.14 -5.08 -11.84
CA TRP A 230 -11.34 -5.33 -12.58
C TRP A 230 -12.26 -4.11 -12.56
N LYS A 231 -12.73 -3.73 -13.74
CA LYS A 231 -13.80 -2.76 -13.94
C LYS A 231 -14.92 -3.46 -14.68
N SER A 232 -16.16 -3.03 -14.46
CA SER A 232 -17.32 -3.58 -15.16
C SER A 232 -18.29 -2.49 -15.54
N PHE A 233 -18.99 -2.69 -16.65
CA PHE A 233 -20.10 -1.85 -17.06
C PHE A 233 -21.10 -2.68 -17.87
N SER A 234 -22.38 -2.35 -17.73
CA SER A 234 -23.44 -2.98 -18.50
C SER A 234 -23.50 -2.43 -19.92
N VAL A 235 -23.96 -3.27 -20.83
CA VAL A 235 -24.08 -3.02 -22.25
C VAL A 235 -25.54 -3.22 -22.64
N TYR A 236 -26.11 -2.27 -23.38
CA TYR A 236 -27.56 -2.23 -23.61
C TYR A 236 -27.90 -2.37 -25.09
N GLY A 237 -28.45 -3.53 -25.48
CA GLY A 237 -29.03 -3.75 -26.81
C GLY A 237 -28.04 -3.91 -27.96
N SER A 238 -28.58 -4.19 -29.16
CA SER A 238 -27.84 -4.55 -30.38
C SER A 238 -27.03 -3.40 -31.01
N ASP A 239 -27.31 -2.16 -30.63
CA ASP A 239 -26.72 -0.97 -31.24
C ASP A 239 -25.58 -0.37 -30.40
N THR A 240 -25.17 -1.06 -29.33
CA THR A 240 -24.08 -0.58 -28.48
C THR A 240 -22.72 -0.82 -29.13
N SER A 241 -22.13 0.25 -29.65
CA SER A 241 -20.72 0.30 -30.02
C SER A 241 -19.87 0.68 -28.81
N VAL A 242 -18.81 -0.07 -28.58
CA VAL A 242 -17.76 0.25 -27.58
C VAL A 242 -16.53 0.74 -28.33
N GLY A 243 -15.93 1.83 -27.85
CA GLY A 243 -14.69 2.39 -28.37
C GLY A 243 -13.49 1.89 -27.57
N PHE A 244 -12.50 1.33 -28.26
CA PHE A 244 -11.29 0.75 -27.68
C PHE A 244 -10.11 1.67 -28.01
N HIS A 245 -9.51 2.25 -26.97
CA HIS A 245 -8.46 3.27 -27.11
C HIS A 245 -7.08 2.65 -26.93
N SER A 246 -6.28 2.64 -27.99
CA SER A 246 -4.93 2.09 -28.03
C SER A 246 -3.87 3.18 -27.89
N ASP A 247 -2.78 2.88 -27.18
CA ASP A 247 -1.56 3.70 -27.22
C ASP A 247 -0.70 3.44 -28.48
N GLY A 248 -1.13 2.55 -29.38
CA GLY A 248 -0.40 2.08 -30.56
C GLY A 248 0.24 0.70 -30.36
N ILE A 249 0.39 0.26 -29.11
CA ILE A 249 0.93 -1.06 -28.76
C ILE A 249 -0.15 -1.90 -28.08
N LYS A 250 -0.86 -1.30 -27.13
CA LYS A 250 -1.82 -1.96 -26.26
C LYS A 250 -3.02 -1.06 -25.96
N LEU A 251 -4.14 -1.69 -25.65
CA LEU A 251 -5.35 -0.99 -25.21
C LEU A 251 -5.16 -0.43 -23.79
N ARG A 252 -5.61 0.81 -23.59
CA ARG A 252 -5.47 1.54 -22.33
C ARG A 252 -6.79 1.75 -21.60
N TYR A 253 -7.88 1.98 -22.32
CA TYR A 253 -9.20 2.18 -21.74
C TYR A 253 -10.29 2.01 -22.80
N LEU A 254 -11.53 1.90 -22.34
CA LEU A 254 -12.71 1.80 -23.20
C LEU A 254 -13.60 3.03 -23.03
N SER A 255 -14.34 3.38 -24.07
CA SER A 255 -15.44 4.35 -24.04
C SER A 255 -16.75 3.67 -24.43
N TYR A 256 -17.82 3.94 -23.70
CA TYR A 256 -19.13 3.29 -23.89
C TYR A 256 -20.26 4.28 -23.59
N ARG A 257 -21.51 3.87 -23.84
CA ARG A 257 -22.70 4.65 -23.46
C ARG A 257 -23.39 3.99 -22.27
N ASP A 258 -23.73 4.77 -21.26
CA ASP A 258 -24.55 4.29 -20.13
C ASP A 258 -26.02 4.08 -20.54
N HIS A 259 -26.86 3.57 -19.63
CA HIS A 259 -28.30 3.39 -19.89
C HIS A 259 -29.05 4.70 -20.19
N HIS A 260 -28.47 5.86 -19.86
CA HIS A 260 -29.00 7.17 -20.20
C HIS A 260 -28.46 7.69 -21.55
N GLY A 261 -27.69 6.87 -22.28
CA GLY A 261 -27.06 7.23 -23.55
C GLY A 261 -25.85 8.17 -23.41
N ARG A 262 -25.39 8.47 -22.19
CA ARG A 262 -24.25 9.37 -21.94
C ARG A 262 -22.94 8.65 -22.19
N GLY A 263 -22.03 9.33 -22.88
CA GLY A 263 -20.67 8.84 -23.07
C GLY A 263 -19.92 8.73 -21.74
N LYS A 264 -19.37 7.55 -21.47
CA LYS A 264 -18.56 7.22 -20.30
C LYS A 264 -17.26 6.58 -20.75
N THR A 265 -16.27 6.57 -19.87
CA THR A 265 -15.01 5.86 -20.08
C THR A 265 -14.67 5.00 -18.88
N THR A 266 -13.98 3.89 -19.10
CA THR A 266 -13.48 3.04 -18.01
C THR A 266 -12.41 3.74 -17.17
N ARG A 267 -11.86 4.88 -17.64
CA ARG A 267 -10.96 5.71 -16.83
C ARG A 267 -11.65 6.34 -15.63
N CYS A 268 -12.97 6.49 -15.64
CA CYS A 268 -13.71 7.10 -14.54
C CYS A 268 -14.38 6.06 -13.61
N LEU A 269 -14.23 4.77 -13.93
CA LEU A 269 -14.88 3.70 -13.17
C LEU A 269 -14.03 3.27 -11.96
N PRO A 270 -14.66 2.97 -10.82
CA PRO A 270 -13.96 2.29 -9.73
C PRO A 270 -13.44 0.94 -10.21
N SER A 271 -12.28 0.56 -9.71
CA SER A 271 -11.65 -0.73 -10.00
C SER A 271 -11.63 -1.58 -8.74
N PHE A 272 -11.71 -2.89 -8.89
CA PHE A 272 -11.77 -3.83 -7.78
C PHE A 272 -10.75 -4.95 -7.99
N SER A 273 -10.15 -5.45 -6.91
CA SER A 273 -9.20 -6.59 -6.97
C SER A 273 -9.83 -7.88 -7.48
N VAL A 274 -11.15 -8.01 -7.39
CA VAL A 274 -11.94 -9.09 -7.97
C VAL A 274 -13.11 -8.52 -8.77
N PRO A 275 -13.61 -9.22 -9.81
CA PRO A 275 -14.75 -8.76 -10.58
C PRO A 275 -15.96 -8.42 -9.71
N ARG A 276 -16.66 -7.33 -10.05
CA ARG A 276 -17.89 -6.90 -9.39
C ARG A 276 -18.97 -6.60 -10.41
N ASP A 277 -20.22 -6.81 -10.00
CA ASP A 277 -21.37 -6.41 -10.80
C ASP A 277 -21.31 -4.90 -11.13
N PRO A 278 -21.70 -4.46 -12.34
CA PRO A 278 -21.73 -3.03 -12.69
C PRO A 278 -22.56 -2.15 -11.76
N GLU A 279 -23.60 -2.72 -11.15
CA GLU A 279 -24.50 -2.03 -10.21
C GLU A 279 -24.01 -2.14 -8.76
N PHE A 280 -22.91 -2.86 -8.53
CA PHE A 280 -22.31 -3.00 -7.21
C PHE A 280 -21.89 -1.64 -6.66
N SER A 281 -22.52 -1.25 -5.55
CA SER A 281 -22.18 -0.05 -4.79
C SER A 281 -21.99 -0.42 -3.33
N PRO A 282 -20.76 -0.47 -2.81
CA PRO A 282 -20.54 -0.78 -1.41
C PRO A 282 -21.11 0.34 -0.51
N TYR A 283 -21.46 -0.02 0.73
CA TYR A 283 -21.67 0.95 1.78
C TYR A 283 -20.33 1.55 2.17
N ARG A 284 -20.23 2.88 2.04
CA ARG A 284 -18.96 3.59 2.05
C ARG A 284 -18.75 4.36 3.35
N TYR A 285 -17.54 4.21 3.89
CA TYR A 285 -17.07 4.93 5.04
C TYR A 285 -15.80 5.68 4.67
N LEU A 286 -15.94 7.00 4.48
CA LEU A 286 -14.81 7.89 4.21
C LEU A 286 -13.82 7.78 5.37
N PHE A 287 -12.57 7.46 5.06
CA PHE A 287 -11.52 7.22 6.04
C PHE A 287 -10.52 8.37 6.14
N SER A 288 -10.15 9.00 5.01
CA SER A 288 -9.35 10.23 4.97
C SER A 288 -10.08 11.40 4.29
N HIS A 289 -9.53 12.60 4.39
CA HIS A 289 -10.01 13.80 3.70
C HIS A 289 -9.08 14.12 2.54
N GLY A 290 -9.57 13.88 1.32
CA GLY A 290 -8.87 14.28 0.10
C GLY A 290 -9.88 14.50 -1.01
N PRO A 291 -9.86 15.64 -1.71
CA PRO A 291 -10.53 15.73 -3.00
C PRO A 291 -9.81 14.76 -3.93
N THR A 292 -10.49 13.72 -4.39
CA THR A 292 -9.93 12.89 -5.45
C THR A 292 -10.92 12.79 -6.58
N THR A 293 -10.57 13.47 -7.67
CA THR A 293 -11.16 13.29 -9.00
C THR A 293 -10.83 11.91 -9.57
N GLU A 294 -9.81 11.23 -9.01
CA GLU A 294 -9.40 9.89 -9.43
C GLU A 294 -10.39 8.79 -9.06
N PRO A 295 -10.53 7.75 -9.90
CA PRO A 295 -11.35 6.59 -9.59
C PRO A 295 -10.78 5.83 -8.39
N ARG A 296 -11.67 5.12 -7.70
CA ARG A 296 -11.29 4.29 -6.54
C ARG A 296 -10.69 2.98 -7.00
N GLN A 297 -9.76 2.45 -6.22
CA GLN A 297 -9.18 1.13 -6.45
C GLN A 297 -9.36 0.30 -5.18
N MET A 298 -10.36 -0.57 -5.15
CA MET A 298 -10.84 -1.24 -3.95
C MET A 298 -10.26 -2.66 -3.85
N SER A 299 -9.36 -2.86 -2.89
CA SER A 299 -8.82 -4.16 -2.49
C SER A 299 -9.78 -4.89 -1.56
N VAL A 300 -9.87 -6.21 -1.69
CA VAL A 300 -10.56 -7.06 -0.71
C VAL A 300 -9.65 -7.31 0.48
N PHE A 301 -10.10 -6.93 1.68
CA PHE A 301 -9.53 -7.39 2.94
C PHE A 301 -10.03 -8.80 3.24
N ARG A 302 -9.18 -9.79 2.93
CA ARG A 302 -9.46 -11.18 3.23
C ARG A 302 -9.27 -11.41 4.71
N HIS A 303 -10.33 -11.85 5.37
CA HIS A 303 -10.32 -12.09 6.80
C HIS A 303 -11.01 -13.41 7.12
N ASN A 304 -10.59 -14.03 8.21
CA ASN A 304 -11.14 -15.28 8.73
C ASN A 304 -10.96 -16.51 7.81
N ASP A 305 -10.20 -16.39 6.72
CA ASP A 305 -9.78 -17.56 5.94
C ASP A 305 -8.90 -18.49 6.80
N PRO A 306 -9.08 -19.82 6.76
CA PRO A 306 -8.30 -20.77 7.57
C PRO A 306 -6.77 -20.73 7.37
N ASP A 307 -6.32 -20.17 6.25
CA ASP A 307 -4.89 -20.08 5.91
C ASP A 307 -4.23 -18.78 6.37
N ILE A 308 -5.01 -17.86 6.96
CA ILE A 308 -4.48 -16.60 7.52
C ILE A 308 -3.78 -16.89 8.84
N ILE A 309 -2.55 -16.36 8.96
CA ILE A 309 -1.72 -16.49 10.17
C ILE A 309 -1.63 -15.17 10.95
N GLY A 310 -1.99 -14.05 10.33
CA GLY A 310 -1.91 -12.74 10.95
C GLY A 310 -2.24 -11.60 10.00
N TYR A 311 -2.27 -10.39 10.54
CA TYR A 311 -2.49 -9.17 9.77
C TYR A 311 -1.43 -8.14 10.13
N SER A 312 -1.01 -7.32 9.18
CA SER A 312 -0.17 -6.16 9.44
C SER A 312 -0.90 -4.89 9.07
N ILE A 313 -0.89 -3.92 9.98
CA ILE A 313 -1.58 -2.64 9.82
C ILE A 313 -0.56 -1.52 10.01
N CYS A 314 -0.46 -0.64 9.03
CA CYS A 314 0.42 0.52 9.04
C CYS A 314 -0.34 1.75 9.56
N CYS A 315 0.25 2.53 10.46
CA CYS A 315 -0.39 3.69 11.07
C CYS A 315 0.53 4.91 11.13
N ASP A 316 0.01 6.08 10.75
CA ASP A 316 0.63 7.41 10.98
C ASP A 316 -0.40 8.55 10.95
N PRO A 317 -0.86 9.02 12.12
CA PRO A 317 -1.38 8.19 13.19
C PRO A 317 -2.71 7.51 12.83
N ALA A 318 -3.28 7.80 11.66
CA ALA A 318 -4.43 7.07 11.12
C ALA A 318 -3.98 5.78 10.45
N VAL A 319 -4.92 4.85 10.21
CA VAL A 319 -4.61 3.62 9.46
C VAL A 319 -4.34 3.96 8.00
N LEU A 320 -3.13 3.61 7.53
CA LEU A 320 -2.62 3.94 6.20
C LEU A 320 -2.67 2.76 5.24
N ALA A 321 -2.40 1.55 5.73
CA ALA A 321 -2.39 0.33 4.93
C ALA A 321 -2.76 -0.88 5.78
N ILE A 322 -3.33 -1.89 5.14
CA ILE A 322 -3.71 -3.16 5.77
C ILE A 322 -3.20 -4.28 4.86
N HIS A 323 -2.57 -5.29 5.46
CA HIS A 323 -2.03 -6.45 4.77
C HIS A 323 -2.42 -7.74 5.51
N THR A 324 -2.71 -8.78 4.75
CA THR A 324 -3.13 -10.09 5.27
C THR A 324 -2.03 -11.11 5.02
N HIS A 325 -1.51 -11.72 6.09
CA HIS A 325 -0.48 -12.74 6.01
C HIS A 325 -1.10 -14.13 5.97
N ARG A 326 -0.67 -14.94 4.99
CA ARG A 326 -1.12 -16.34 4.82
C ARG A 326 0.05 -17.28 4.97
N ARG A 327 -0.21 -18.53 5.36
CA ARG A 327 0.86 -19.52 5.58
C ARG A 327 1.68 -19.80 4.33
N SER A 328 1.07 -19.74 3.15
CA SER A 328 1.75 -19.94 1.87
C SER A 328 2.39 -18.66 1.29
N ASP A 329 2.26 -17.52 1.98
CA ASP A 329 2.71 -16.23 1.45
C ASP A 329 4.00 -15.78 2.14
N ASP A 330 5.07 -15.71 1.36
CA ASP A 330 6.37 -15.18 1.78
C ASP A 330 6.53 -13.69 1.36
N ASP A 331 5.47 -13.05 0.86
CA ASP A 331 5.51 -11.67 0.39
C ASP A 331 5.47 -10.65 1.51
N LEU A 332 6.66 -10.17 1.90
CA LEU A 332 6.83 -9.08 2.87
C LEU A 332 7.00 -7.70 2.21
N SER A 333 6.69 -7.57 0.91
CA SER A 333 6.88 -6.31 0.18
C SER A 333 5.95 -5.18 0.65
N CYS A 334 4.91 -5.49 1.44
CA CYS A 334 4.03 -4.50 2.03
C CYS A 334 4.78 -3.51 2.94
N TYR A 335 5.88 -3.94 3.58
CA TYR A 335 6.72 -3.08 4.42
C TYR A 335 7.67 -2.16 3.60
N GLU A 336 7.74 -2.35 2.29
CA GLU A 336 8.57 -1.54 1.42
C GLU A 336 7.92 -0.18 1.16
N SER A 337 8.72 0.87 1.14
CA SER A 337 8.24 2.25 0.98
C SER A 337 7.33 2.74 2.12
N THR A 338 7.39 2.11 3.29
CA THR A 338 6.75 2.61 4.52
C THR A 338 7.16 4.06 4.76
N PRO A 339 6.22 4.98 5.02
CA PRO A 339 6.54 6.35 5.40
C PRO A 339 7.45 6.39 6.63
N GLU A 340 8.36 7.37 6.69
CA GLU A 340 9.45 7.41 7.68
C GLU A 340 8.95 7.33 9.14
N ASN A 341 7.80 7.93 9.43
CA ASN A 341 7.21 7.97 10.77
C ASN A 341 6.08 6.96 10.99
N ALA A 342 5.78 6.12 9.99
CA ALA A 342 4.69 5.16 10.11
C ALA A 342 5.12 3.91 10.88
N SER A 343 4.25 3.49 11.80
CA SER A 343 4.44 2.29 12.61
C SER A 343 3.65 1.12 12.04
N TRP A 344 4.27 -0.05 11.98
CA TRP A 344 3.59 -1.30 11.66
C TRP A 344 3.22 -2.07 12.91
N ILE A 345 1.98 -2.55 12.94
CA ILE A 345 1.44 -3.39 14.00
C ILE A 345 1.14 -4.73 13.35
N TYR A 346 1.91 -5.76 13.71
CA TYR A 346 1.59 -7.13 13.33
C TYR A 346 0.68 -7.74 14.39
N MET A 347 -0.40 -8.38 13.96
CA MET A 347 -1.38 -9.07 14.78
C MET A 347 -1.39 -10.54 14.37
N PRO A 348 -0.75 -11.45 15.12
CA PRO A 348 -0.88 -12.89 14.88
C PRO A 348 -2.30 -13.37 15.23
N ILE A 349 -2.81 -14.33 14.47
CA ILE A 349 -4.09 -15.00 14.71
C ILE A 349 -3.86 -16.34 15.41
N LYS A 350 -4.55 -16.56 16.54
CA LYS A 350 -4.54 -17.82 17.26
C LYS A 350 -5.33 -18.88 16.51
N LYS A 351 -5.07 -20.15 16.84
CA LYS A 351 -5.88 -21.25 16.31
C LYS A 351 -7.36 -21.04 16.69
N ASP A 352 -8.25 -21.23 15.73
CA ASP A 352 -9.71 -21.08 15.86
C ASP A 352 -10.20 -19.65 16.21
N GLU A 353 -9.29 -18.68 16.21
CA GLU A 353 -9.61 -17.27 16.40
C GLU A 353 -9.99 -16.62 15.08
N ARG A 354 -11.02 -15.78 15.13
CA ARG A 354 -11.52 -15.04 13.98
C ARG A 354 -11.95 -13.64 14.41
N ILE A 355 -11.84 -12.69 13.49
CA ILE A 355 -12.41 -11.36 13.64
C ILE A 355 -13.93 -11.51 13.69
N GLU A 356 -14.50 -11.19 14.85
CA GLU A 356 -15.94 -11.17 15.07
C GLU A 356 -16.50 -9.78 14.81
N HIS A 357 -15.75 -8.72 15.07
CA HIS A 357 -16.27 -7.38 14.87
C HIS A 357 -15.17 -6.41 14.46
N ILE A 358 -15.54 -5.44 13.63
CA ILE A 358 -14.67 -4.33 13.24
C ILE A 358 -15.40 -3.04 13.57
N TRP A 359 -14.71 -2.11 14.23
CA TRP A 359 -15.22 -0.77 14.48
C TRP A 359 -14.27 0.29 13.94
N VAL A 360 -14.84 1.46 13.70
CA VAL A 360 -14.10 2.69 13.48
C VAL A 360 -14.40 3.68 14.58
N ARG A 361 -13.36 4.33 15.09
CA ARG A 361 -13.50 5.50 15.97
C ARG A 361 -13.43 6.76 15.13
N ARG A 362 -14.33 7.70 15.37
CA ARG A 362 -14.35 9.01 14.70
C ARG A 362 -14.50 10.14 15.70
N HIS A 363 -13.90 11.28 15.42
CA HIS A 363 -14.15 12.50 16.18
C HIS A 363 -15.48 13.12 15.74
N HIS A 364 -16.28 13.65 16.67
CA HIS A 364 -17.58 14.24 16.40
C HIS A 364 -17.51 15.48 15.49
N SER A 365 -16.38 16.20 15.48
CA SER A 365 -16.21 17.43 14.69
C SER A 365 -15.04 17.40 13.71
N SER A 366 -14.31 16.28 13.59
CA SER A 366 -13.20 16.15 12.64
C SER A 366 -13.17 14.74 12.05
N ASN A 367 -12.96 14.65 10.75
CA ASN A 367 -12.86 13.38 10.07
C ASN A 367 -11.41 12.87 9.97
N ASP A 368 -10.42 13.59 10.50
CA ASP A 368 -9.00 13.35 10.26
C ASP A 368 -8.35 12.42 11.28
N LYS A 369 -9.08 12.04 12.35
CA LYS A 369 -8.55 11.22 13.45
C LYS A 369 -9.34 9.93 13.59
N LYS A 370 -9.19 9.05 12.59
CA LYS A 370 -9.86 7.74 12.57
C LYS A 370 -8.93 6.62 13.04
N ALA A 371 -9.50 5.71 13.80
CA ALA A 371 -8.83 4.51 14.29
C ALA A 371 -9.70 3.29 14.01
N LEU A 372 -9.09 2.12 13.88
CA LEU A 372 -9.78 0.85 13.74
C LEU A 372 -9.62 0.01 15.01
N ALA A 373 -10.62 -0.80 15.30
CA ALA A 373 -10.51 -1.85 16.29
C ALA A 373 -11.05 -3.16 15.73
N PHE A 374 -10.33 -4.25 15.99
CA PHE A 374 -10.75 -5.62 15.68
C PHE A 374 -10.97 -6.38 16.98
N GLU A 375 -12.17 -6.92 17.18
CA GLU A 375 -12.50 -7.82 18.30
C GLU A 375 -12.62 -9.22 17.73
N MET A 376 -11.97 -10.13 18.42
CA MET A 376 -11.94 -11.53 18.09
C MET A 376 -13.02 -12.27 18.85
N ASN A 377 -13.46 -13.41 18.34
CA ASN A 377 -14.38 -14.32 19.03
C ASN A 377 -13.85 -14.83 20.40
N SER A 378 -12.55 -14.72 20.64
CA SER A 378 -11.94 -15.03 21.94
C SER A 378 -12.08 -13.90 22.96
N GLY A 379 -12.69 -12.76 22.59
CA GLY A 379 -12.77 -11.54 23.38
C GLY A 379 -11.50 -10.67 23.34
N ARG A 380 -10.49 -11.05 22.52
CA ARG A 380 -9.28 -10.25 22.33
C ARG A 380 -9.61 -9.03 21.47
N LEU A 381 -9.21 -7.83 21.92
CA LEU A 381 -9.44 -6.57 21.21
C LEU A 381 -8.11 -5.94 20.83
N LEU A 382 -7.95 -5.58 19.56
CA LEU A 382 -6.76 -4.93 19.03
C LEU A 382 -7.11 -3.61 18.37
N PHE A 383 -6.27 -2.60 18.62
CA PHE A 383 -6.53 -1.22 18.25
C PHE A 383 -5.43 -0.70 17.31
N PHE A 384 -5.85 0.00 16.26
CA PHE A 384 -4.97 0.51 15.22
C PHE A 384 -5.21 2.00 14.98
N GLY A 385 -4.13 2.77 15.02
CA GLY A 385 -4.11 4.23 14.91
C GLY A 385 -3.85 4.92 16.25
N ARG A 386 -4.19 6.20 16.37
CA ARG A 386 -3.89 7.01 17.57
C ARG A 386 -4.57 6.46 18.83
N HIS A 387 -3.82 5.98 19.82
CA HIS A 387 -4.40 5.34 21.01
C HIS A 387 -5.26 6.31 21.86
N LYS A 388 -6.26 5.77 22.56
CA LYS A 388 -7.28 6.51 23.35
C LYS A 388 -6.69 7.30 24.54
N THR A 389 -5.55 6.86 25.06
CA THR A 389 -5.36 6.84 26.51
C THR A 389 -4.86 8.11 27.16
N TRP A 390 -4.31 9.08 26.41
CA TRP A 390 -3.56 10.16 27.06
C TRP A 390 -4.05 11.58 26.74
N THR A 391 -4.75 11.81 25.62
CA THR A 391 -5.15 13.17 25.19
C THR A 391 -6.57 13.30 24.60
N LEU A 392 -7.37 12.22 24.54
CA LEU A 392 -8.64 12.22 23.79
C LEU A 392 -9.87 12.28 24.72
N ASP A 393 -10.62 13.38 24.66
CA ASP A 393 -11.92 13.57 25.34
C ASP A 393 -12.95 12.57 24.80
N GLU A 394 -13.42 11.63 25.64
CA GLU A 394 -14.36 10.58 25.27
C GLU A 394 -15.69 11.12 24.72
N ARG A 395 -16.10 12.32 25.14
CA ARG A 395 -17.32 12.97 24.62
C ARG A 395 -17.19 13.40 23.18
N LYS A 396 -15.96 13.46 22.66
CA LYS A 396 -15.64 13.91 21.31
C LYS A 396 -15.38 12.75 20.35
N TYR A 397 -15.34 11.50 20.79
CA TYR A 397 -15.07 10.36 19.91
C TYR A 397 -16.13 9.27 20.04
N GLN A 398 -16.70 8.84 18.91
CA GLN A 398 -17.70 7.78 18.83
C GLN A 398 -17.15 6.56 18.10
N TRP A 399 -17.43 5.38 18.65
CA TRP A 399 -17.22 4.10 17.96
C TRP A 399 -18.45 3.76 17.14
N THR A 400 -18.23 3.39 15.88
CA THR A 400 -19.26 2.93 14.95
C THR A 400 -18.89 1.53 14.48
N PRO A 401 -19.79 0.54 14.62
CA PRO A 401 -19.55 -0.79 14.07
C PRO A 401 -19.54 -0.71 12.54
N LEU A 402 -18.54 -1.35 11.93
CA LEU A 402 -18.37 -1.48 10.50
C LEU A 402 -18.69 -2.89 10.00
N PHE A 403 -18.41 -3.89 10.84
CA PHE A 403 -18.60 -5.29 10.53
C PHE A 403 -19.10 -6.04 11.76
N THR A 404 -20.04 -6.96 11.53
CA THR A 404 -20.49 -7.97 12.48
C THR A 404 -20.97 -9.16 11.65
N PRO A 405 -20.59 -10.41 11.99
CA PRO A 405 -21.06 -11.59 11.28
C PRO A 405 -22.57 -11.63 11.39
N CYS A 406 -23.23 -11.67 10.24
CA CYS A 406 -24.67 -11.90 10.20
C CYS A 406 -24.91 -13.35 10.63
N GLY A 407 -25.73 -13.55 11.67
CA GLY A 407 -25.98 -14.86 12.27
C GLY A 407 -26.81 -15.82 11.41
N ASP A 408 -27.25 -15.43 10.22
CA ASP A 408 -28.23 -16.20 9.43
C ASP A 408 -27.68 -16.67 8.07
N LEU A 409 -27.79 -18.00 7.89
CA LEU A 409 -27.95 -18.74 6.63
C LEU A 409 -26.78 -18.83 5.66
N GLY A 410 -25.62 -19.37 6.08
CA GLY A 410 -24.65 -19.98 5.14
C GLY A 410 -24.11 -19.09 4.01
N LEU A 411 -24.33 -17.78 4.11
CA LEU A 411 -23.84 -16.78 3.17
C LEU A 411 -22.36 -16.50 3.47
N ALA A 412 -21.60 -16.22 2.42
CA ALA A 412 -20.21 -15.84 2.53
C ALA A 412 -20.06 -14.62 3.47
N PRO A 413 -18.96 -14.52 4.24
CA PRO A 413 -18.73 -13.39 5.14
C PRO A 413 -18.82 -12.06 4.37
N PRO A 414 -19.37 -11.00 4.99
CA PRO A 414 -19.47 -9.68 4.37
C PRO A 414 -18.13 -9.24 3.81
N LEU A 415 -18.10 -8.81 2.56
CA LEU A 415 -16.88 -8.32 1.97
C LEU A 415 -16.46 -7.02 2.66
N PHE A 416 -15.20 -6.96 3.06
CA PHE A 416 -14.55 -5.74 3.49
C PHE A 416 -13.61 -5.29 2.38
N LEU A 417 -13.89 -4.11 1.83
CA LEU A 417 -13.08 -3.43 0.83
C LEU A 417 -12.33 -2.25 1.45
N PHE A 418 -11.14 -1.97 0.95
CA PHE A 418 -10.42 -0.75 1.27
C PHE A 418 -9.79 -0.16 0.02
N ASP A 419 -9.74 1.17 -0.04
CA ASP A 419 -9.07 1.87 -1.13
C ASP A 419 -7.55 1.70 -1.02
N SER A 420 -6.95 1.16 -2.07
CA SER A 420 -5.52 0.89 -2.17
C SER A 420 -4.88 1.58 -3.38
N LEU A 421 -5.55 2.57 -3.98
CA LEU A 421 -5.04 3.28 -5.16
C LEU A 421 -3.64 3.85 -4.90
N VAL A 422 -3.44 4.37 -3.70
CA VAL A 422 -2.18 4.95 -3.27
C VAL A 422 -1.61 4.11 -2.13
N PRO A 423 -0.34 3.68 -2.21
CA PRO A 423 0.32 3.03 -1.09
C PRO A 423 0.17 3.87 0.17
N PHE A 424 -0.13 3.27 1.33
CA PHE A 424 -0.18 4.02 2.59
C PHE A 424 -1.21 5.17 2.66
N CYS A 425 -2.30 5.09 1.90
CA CYS A 425 -3.45 5.97 2.06
C CYS A 425 -4.76 5.24 1.81
N ILE A 426 -5.41 4.82 2.89
CA ILE A 426 -6.78 4.33 2.83
C ILE A 426 -7.73 5.52 2.85
N ARG A 427 -8.27 5.85 1.67
CA ARG A 427 -9.27 6.93 1.52
C ARG A 427 -10.65 6.52 2.01
N GLU A 428 -10.99 5.25 1.85
CA GLU A 428 -12.32 4.72 2.11
C GLU A 428 -12.29 3.24 2.48
N LEU A 429 -13.23 2.87 3.33
CA LEU A 429 -13.61 1.48 3.61
C LEU A 429 -14.99 1.22 2.99
N GLY A 430 -15.15 0.08 2.32
CA GLY A 430 -16.40 -0.36 1.70
C GLY A 430 -16.88 -1.67 2.30
N PHE A 431 -18.19 -1.82 2.47
CA PHE A 431 -18.82 -3.06 2.94
C PHE A 431 -20.02 -3.40 2.08
N ASP A 432 -20.22 -4.69 1.78
CA ASP A 432 -21.35 -5.14 0.94
C ASP A 432 -22.70 -4.86 1.58
N ASN A 433 -22.78 -4.95 2.91
CA ASN A 433 -23.99 -4.70 3.68
C ASN A 433 -23.73 -3.64 4.75
N PRO A 434 -24.71 -2.77 5.04
CA PRO A 434 -24.62 -1.89 6.19
C PRO A 434 -24.58 -2.72 7.47
N CYS A 435 -23.67 -2.40 8.38
CA CYS A 435 -23.66 -3.03 9.69
C CYS A 435 -24.94 -2.64 10.45
N PRO A 436 -25.69 -3.59 11.04
CA PRO A 436 -26.84 -3.24 11.86
C PRO A 436 -26.39 -2.33 13.02
N SER A 437 -27.18 -1.27 13.26
CA SER A 437 -26.94 -0.32 14.34
C SER A 437 -26.95 -1.04 15.68
N PHE A 438 -25.77 -1.35 16.21
CA PHE A 438 -25.62 -2.00 17.51
C PHE A 438 -25.29 -0.93 18.57
N PRO A 439 -26.02 -0.87 19.70
CA PRO A 439 -25.74 0.10 20.77
C PRO A 439 -24.45 -0.23 21.56
N ARG A 440 -23.71 -1.28 21.17
CA ARG A 440 -22.51 -1.75 21.88
C ARG A 440 -21.25 -1.09 21.30
N SER A 441 -20.56 -0.35 22.15
CA SER A 441 -19.18 0.09 21.89
C SER A 441 -18.20 -1.03 22.24
N PRO A 442 -17.03 -1.11 21.56
CA PRO A 442 -15.99 -2.05 21.95
C PRO A 442 -15.58 -1.76 23.40
N VAL A 443 -15.62 -2.78 24.25
CA VAL A 443 -15.19 -2.65 25.65
C VAL A 443 -13.68 -2.80 25.66
N LEU A 444 -12.96 -1.70 25.92
CA LEU A 444 -11.53 -1.76 26.16
C LEU A 444 -11.31 -2.43 27.53
N ASN A 445 -11.18 -3.75 27.53
CA ASN A 445 -10.98 -4.54 28.75
C ASN A 445 -9.63 -4.25 29.43
N SER A 446 -8.70 -3.62 28.71
CA SER A 446 -7.37 -3.24 29.19
C SER A 446 -7.16 -1.73 29.00
N ALA A 447 -7.48 -0.94 30.01
CA ALA A 447 -6.82 0.36 30.14
C ALA A 447 -5.32 0.09 30.39
N PRO A 448 -4.39 0.87 29.83
CA PRO A 448 -2.98 0.79 30.21
C PRO A 448 -2.89 0.89 31.72
N LEU A 449 -2.19 -0.05 32.36
CA LEU A 449 -2.01 0.02 33.81
C LEU A 449 -1.18 1.25 34.19
N SER A 450 -0.40 1.80 33.24
CA SER A 450 0.52 2.92 33.46
C SER A 450 0.27 4.10 32.51
N ARG A 451 0.28 5.32 33.07
CA ARG A 451 0.19 6.58 32.32
C ARG A 451 1.62 7.15 32.18
N PRO A 452 2.04 7.58 30.98
CA PRO A 452 3.25 8.38 30.81
C PRO A 452 3.17 9.64 31.68
N ALA A 453 4.31 10.10 32.19
CA ALA A 453 4.38 11.26 33.07
C ALA A 453 3.86 12.54 32.37
N ASP A 454 4.08 12.67 31.05
CA ASP A 454 3.56 13.79 30.25
C ASP A 454 2.89 13.33 28.94
N PRO A 455 1.54 13.31 28.87
CA PRO A 455 0.77 13.02 27.66
C PRO A 455 1.00 13.95 26.47
N GLU A 456 1.47 15.18 26.70
CA GLU A 456 1.51 16.25 25.70
C GLU A 456 2.75 16.18 24.79
N PHE A 457 3.82 15.52 25.25
CA PHE A 457 5.07 15.33 24.50
C PHE A 457 5.06 14.15 23.52
N LEU A 458 4.09 13.25 23.65
CA LEU A 458 4.00 12.00 22.89
C LEU A 458 3.51 12.21 21.45
N ASP A 459 4.43 12.20 20.49
CA ASP A 459 4.11 12.18 19.06
C ASP A 459 3.60 10.78 18.63
N ASN A 460 2.28 10.59 18.79
CA ASN A 460 1.51 9.44 18.30
C ASN A 460 2.01 8.03 18.71
N PRO A 461 2.18 7.74 20.00
CA PRO A 461 2.61 6.43 20.48
C PRO A 461 1.60 5.31 20.20
N HIS A 462 2.12 4.14 19.84
CA HIS A 462 1.39 2.88 19.80
C HIS A 462 1.54 2.14 21.14
N TRP A 463 0.43 1.76 21.75
CA TRP A 463 0.41 0.93 22.96
C TRP A 463 0.01 -0.50 22.60
N SER A 464 0.72 -1.46 23.20
CA SER A 464 0.51 -2.90 23.05
C SER A 464 0.83 -3.61 24.36
N CYS A 465 0.24 -4.78 24.59
CA CYS A 465 0.53 -5.61 25.76
C CYS A 465 0.43 -7.10 25.42
N ALA A 466 1.21 -7.92 26.13
CA ALA A 466 1.22 -9.37 25.97
C ALA A 466 1.64 -10.05 27.27
N SER A 467 1.09 -11.25 27.52
CA SER A 467 1.55 -12.08 28.64
C SER A 467 2.99 -12.53 28.38
N VAL A 468 3.82 -12.52 29.42
CA VAL A 468 5.16 -13.11 29.39
C VAL A 468 5.20 -14.49 30.05
N GLU A 469 4.04 -15.00 30.47
CA GLU A 469 3.90 -16.36 30.99
C GLU A 469 3.95 -17.38 29.85
N ASP A 470 4.58 -18.54 30.10
CA ASP A 470 4.68 -19.67 29.17
C ASP A 470 5.30 -19.35 27.79
N VAL A 471 6.07 -18.26 27.70
CA VAL A 471 6.84 -17.88 26.51
C VAL A 471 8.02 -18.83 26.36
N VAL A 472 8.15 -19.46 25.20
CA VAL A 472 9.23 -20.40 24.87
C VAL A 472 10.26 -19.83 23.91
N GLU A 473 9.89 -18.82 23.12
CA GLU A 473 10.83 -18.08 22.25
C GLU A 473 10.47 -16.59 22.20
N VAL A 474 11.50 -15.75 22.15
CA VAL A 474 11.39 -14.32 21.91
C VAL A 474 12.10 -13.97 20.62
N VAL A 475 11.42 -13.25 19.71
CA VAL A 475 11.96 -12.82 18.42
C VAL A 475 11.95 -11.30 18.36
N PRO A 476 13.10 -10.63 18.53
CA PRO A 476 13.19 -9.17 18.44
C PRO A 476 12.94 -8.66 17.01
N CYS A 477 12.33 -7.49 16.88
CA CYS A 477 12.20 -6.76 15.61
C CYS A 477 13.15 -5.57 15.63
N ARG A 478 14.06 -5.47 14.66
CA ARG A 478 15.16 -4.50 14.64
C ARG A 478 15.08 -3.55 13.45
N GLN A 479 15.12 -2.24 13.71
CA GLN A 479 15.11 -1.21 12.69
C GLN A 479 16.24 -0.20 12.89
N THR A 480 16.84 0.24 11.79
CA THR A 480 17.78 1.37 11.81
C THR A 480 17.04 2.65 11.45
N VAL A 481 17.05 3.64 12.35
CA VAL A 481 16.38 4.93 12.21
C VAL A 481 17.41 6.02 12.45
N LYS A 482 17.58 6.93 11.49
CA LYS A 482 18.59 8.01 11.54
C LYS A 482 20.02 7.55 11.89
N GLY A 483 20.38 6.32 11.49
CA GLY A 483 21.68 5.72 11.75
C GLY A 483 21.79 4.94 13.08
N GLU A 484 20.81 5.06 13.97
CA GLU A 484 20.75 4.30 15.22
C GLU A 484 19.97 3.00 15.01
N THR A 485 20.49 1.89 15.52
CA THR A 485 19.82 0.58 15.40
C THR A 485 19.09 0.27 16.70
N MET A 486 17.78 0.14 16.62
CA MET A 486 16.89 -0.04 17.76
C MET A 486 16.01 -1.28 17.60
N ILE A 487 15.66 -1.89 18.72
CA ILE A 487 14.65 -2.94 18.81
C ILE A 487 13.30 -2.25 19.00
N THR A 488 12.45 -2.37 17.99
CA THR A 488 11.17 -1.63 17.90
C THR A 488 9.98 -2.45 18.40
N GLY A 489 10.15 -3.76 18.50
CA GLY A 489 9.09 -4.69 18.92
C GLY A 489 9.62 -6.07 19.28
N LEU A 490 8.75 -6.88 19.90
CA LEU A 490 8.99 -8.29 20.23
C LEU A 490 7.85 -9.16 19.69
N LEU A 491 8.18 -10.29 19.07
CA LEU A 491 7.24 -11.38 18.80
C LEU A 491 7.50 -12.52 19.80
N LEU A 492 6.48 -12.85 20.57
CA LEU A 492 6.51 -13.89 21.60
C LEU A 492 5.87 -15.17 21.05
N HIS A 493 6.53 -16.31 21.20
CA HIS A 493 5.98 -17.63 20.92
C HIS A 493 5.70 -18.36 22.23
N TYR A 494 4.51 -18.94 22.34
CA TYR A 494 4.07 -19.66 23.54
C TYR A 494 4.13 -21.18 23.35
N ALA A 495 4.22 -21.91 24.46
CA ALA A 495 4.29 -23.38 24.46
C ALA A 495 3.08 -24.05 23.77
N ASP A 496 1.92 -23.40 23.75
CA ASP A 496 0.70 -23.86 23.10
C ASP A 496 0.67 -23.61 21.57
N GLY A 497 1.73 -23.03 21.01
CA GLY A 497 1.88 -22.68 19.61
C GLY A 497 1.24 -21.33 19.22
N ASN A 498 0.62 -20.62 20.16
CA ASN A 498 0.12 -19.27 19.92
C ASN A 498 1.28 -18.26 19.85
N LYS A 499 0.97 -17.07 19.33
CA LYS A 499 1.91 -15.95 19.25
C LYS A 499 1.28 -14.65 19.72
N ALA A 500 2.08 -13.74 20.23
CA ALA A 500 1.71 -12.36 20.53
C ALA A 500 2.80 -11.40 20.11
N SER A 501 2.43 -10.15 19.84
CA SER A 501 3.32 -9.10 19.36
C SER A 501 3.25 -7.88 20.26
N LEU A 502 4.39 -7.22 20.44
CA LEU A 502 4.56 -6.00 21.21
C LEU A 502 5.32 -4.95 20.38
N GLY A 503 4.95 -3.69 20.53
CA GLY A 503 5.61 -2.55 19.89
C GLY A 503 5.37 -2.47 18.38
N HIS A 504 6.28 -1.79 17.68
CA HIS A 504 6.32 -1.73 16.23
C HIS A 504 6.94 -3.03 15.68
N MET A 505 6.10 -3.81 15.01
CA MET A 505 6.43 -5.14 14.49
C MET A 505 6.39 -5.21 12.97
N ARG A 506 7.56 -5.52 12.39
CA ARG A 506 7.78 -5.77 10.96
C ARG A 506 8.35 -7.16 10.75
N LEU A 507 7.64 -8.00 10.00
CA LEU A 507 8.10 -9.37 9.75
C LEU A 507 9.37 -9.42 8.86
N ASP A 508 9.64 -8.38 8.06
CA ASP A 508 10.87 -8.29 7.23
C ASP A 508 12.13 -7.93 8.03
N ARG A 509 11.99 -7.71 9.36
CA ARG A 509 13.03 -7.17 10.25
C ARG A 509 13.18 -7.95 11.54
N LEU A 510 12.79 -9.22 11.53
CA LEU A 510 12.94 -10.11 12.68
C LEU A 510 14.39 -10.58 12.80
N ASP A 511 14.94 -10.48 14.01
CA ASP A 511 16.17 -11.13 14.41
C ASP A 511 15.94 -12.65 14.59
N PRO A 512 17.00 -13.47 14.72
CA PRO A 512 16.86 -14.88 15.08
C PRO A 512 16.09 -15.07 16.40
N ALA A 513 15.29 -16.13 16.47
CA ALA A 513 14.56 -16.49 17.69
C ALA A 513 15.52 -16.84 18.82
N ILE A 514 15.24 -16.30 20.01
CA ILE A 514 15.98 -16.59 21.23
C ILE A 514 15.13 -17.56 22.07
N ALA A 515 15.63 -18.77 22.29
CA ALA A 515 14.96 -19.76 23.11
C ALA A 515 14.96 -19.33 24.58
N VAL A 516 13.79 -19.45 25.22
CA VAL A 516 13.62 -19.08 26.62
C VAL A 516 14.00 -20.25 27.52
N ASP A 517 14.98 -20.01 28.38
CA ASP A 517 15.16 -20.79 29.60
C ASP A 517 14.50 -20.04 30.76
N HIS A 518 13.43 -20.62 31.33
CA HIS A 518 12.68 -20.00 32.43
C HIS A 518 13.49 -19.83 33.73
N SER A 519 14.70 -20.40 33.82
CA SER A 519 15.64 -20.10 34.91
C SER A 519 16.35 -18.75 34.74
N GLN A 520 16.37 -18.22 33.51
CA GLN A 520 16.91 -16.90 33.16
C GLN A 520 15.80 -15.84 33.22
N LYS A 521 16.19 -14.57 33.24
CA LYS A 521 15.25 -13.44 33.09
C LYS A 521 15.51 -12.72 31.78
N LEU A 522 14.46 -12.11 31.25
CA LEU A 522 14.54 -11.29 30.06
C LEU A 522 14.97 -9.87 30.47
N TYR A 523 15.99 -9.34 29.81
CA TYR A 523 16.50 -7.99 30.05
C TYR A 523 16.40 -7.15 28.78
N LEU A 524 15.85 -5.94 28.91
CA LEU A 524 15.77 -4.94 27.86
C LEU A 524 16.79 -3.83 28.16
N GLY A 525 17.82 -3.72 27.34
CA GLY A 525 18.86 -2.70 27.47
C GLY A 525 18.48 -1.43 26.73
N PHE A 526 18.44 -0.30 27.44
CA PHE A 526 18.08 1.00 26.94
C PHE A 526 19.31 1.87 26.72
N ASN A 527 19.29 2.65 25.63
CA ASN A 527 20.20 3.73 25.35
C ASN A 527 19.42 4.99 24.95
N LYS A 528 20.10 6.14 24.94
CA LYS A 528 19.55 7.39 24.40
C LYS A 528 20.07 7.70 23.01
N THR A 529 19.20 8.23 22.14
CA THR A 529 19.62 8.81 20.85
C THR A 529 20.38 10.12 21.08
N LYS A 530 20.98 10.67 20.01
CA LYS A 530 21.60 12.01 20.03
C LYS A 530 20.64 13.12 20.46
N ASP A 531 19.35 12.93 20.20
CA ASP A 531 18.28 13.86 20.54
C ASP A 531 17.76 13.63 21.99
N GLY A 532 18.36 12.68 22.74
CA GLY A 532 18.01 12.37 24.13
C GLY A 532 16.88 11.36 24.31
N HIS A 533 16.35 10.81 23.22
CA HIS A 533 15.21 9.88 23.25
C HIS A 533 15.64 8.46 23.63
N SER A 534 14.99 7.86 24.63
CA SER A 534 15.25 6.47 25.04
C SER A 534 14.74 5.48 24.00
N TYR A 535 15.53 4.43 23.72
CA TYR A 535 15.15 3.30 22.88
C TYR A 535 15.78 2.01 23.40
N ILE A 536 15.20 0.86 23.04
CA ILE A 536 15.78 -0.45 23.38
C ILE A 536 16.87 -0.77 22.37
N ALA A 537 18.12 -0.84 22.81
CA ALA A 537 19.27 -1.19 21.99
C ALA A 537 19.54 -2.70 21.97
N LYS A 538 19.16 -3.40 23.05
CA LYS A 538 19.54 -4.80 23.26
C LYS A 538 18.44 -5.58 23.99
N VAL A 539 18.31 -6.86 23.65
CA VAL A 539 17.44 -7.82 24.32
C VAL A 539 18.28 -9.05 24.65
N GLU A 540 18.35 -9.42 25.92
CA GLU A 540 19.16 -10.54 26.39
C GLU A 540 18.43 -11.42 27.40
N LEU A 541 18.87 -12.68 27.46
CA LEU A 541 18.43 -13.66 28.45
C LEU A 541 19.63 -14.04 29.32
N LEU A 542 19.59 -13.61 30.58
CA LEU A 542 20.74 -13.68 31.48
C LEU A 542 20.31 -14.14 32.88
N THR A 543 21.27 -14.71 33.62
CA THR A 543 21.09 -15.10 35.03
C THR A 543 21.63 -14.07 36.01
N CYS A 544 22.78 -13.41 35.76
CA CYS A 544 23.41 -12.55 36.78
C CYS A 544 24.27 -11.37 36.29
N GLU A 545 24.85 -11.39 35.08
CA GLU A 545 25.80 -10.33 34.66
C GLU A 545 25.27 -9.53 33.47
N LEU A 546 24.92 -8.26 33.71
CA LEU A 546 24.59 -7.28 32.70
C LEU A 546 25.85 -6.49 32.34
N ASP A 547 25.99 -6.12 31.07
CA ASP A 547 27.10 -5.26 30.66
C ASP A 547 26.87 -3.79 31.08
N ASP A 548 27.96 -3.06 31.31
CA ASP A 548 27.94 -1.61 31.54
C ASP A 548 27.82 -0.81 30.21
N ALA A 549 27.49 -1.48 29.10
CA ALA A 549 27.44 -0.85 27.79
C ALA A 549 26.10 -0.15 27.52
N MET A 550 25.05 -0.48 28.30
CA MET A 550 23.74 0.15 28.21
C MET A 550 23.60 1.25 29.27
N ASP A 551 22.87 2.32 28.92
CA ASP A 551 22.54 3.39 29.88
C ASP A 551 21.67 2.85 31.03
N GLU A 552 20.74 1.95 30.71
CA GLU A 552 19.82 1.35 31.68
C GLU A 552 19.38 -0.06 31.26
N TRP A 553 19.05 -0.90 32.25
CA TRP A 553 18.52 -2.24 32.04
C TRP A 553 17.16 -2.40 32.71
N PHE A 554 16.17 -2.88 31.96
CA PHE A 554 14.85 -3.23 32.48
C PHE A 554 14.71 -4.75 32.57
N GLU A 555 14.49 -5.24 33.78
CA GLU A 555 14.26 -6.66 34.05
C GLU A 555 12.79 -7.04 33.83
N VAL A 556 12.57 -8.10 33.06
CA VAL A 556 11.27 -8.73 32.83
C VAL A 556 11.32 -10.15 33.39
N SER A 557 10.65 -10.36 34.53
CA SER A 557 10.38 -11.70 35.03
C SER A 557 9.27 -12.38 34.20
N TRP A 558 9.33 -13.70 34.06
CA TRP A 558 8.40 -14.53 33.26
C TRP A 558 7.01 -14.70 33.89
N SER A 559 6.47 -13.65 34.48
CA SER A 559 5.14 -13.62 35.10
C SER A 559 4.39 -12.34 34.76
N GLY A 560 3.07 -12.41 34.64
CA GLY A 560 2.24 -11.26 34.34
C GLY A 560 2.32 -10.78 32.89
N THR A 561 2.07 -9.48 32.68
CA THR A 561 1.93 -8.85 31.37
C THR A 561 2.98 -7.76 31.19
N LEU A 562 3.63 -7.79 30.03
CA LEU A 562 4.52 -6.72 29.55
C LEU A 562 3.69 -5.75 28.71
N GLU A 563 3.75 -4.47 29.05
CA GLU A 563 3.17 -3.38 28.28
C GLU A 563 4.28 -2.59 27.59
N TRP A 564 4.05 -2.21 26.33
CA TRP A 564 4.99 -1.38 25.57
C TRP A 564 4.25 -0.26 24.84
N CYS A 565 4.66 0.97 25.16
CA CYS A 565 4.36 2.19 24.43
C CYS A 565 5.56 2.59 23.56
N PHE A 566 5.37 2.60 22.23
CA PHE A 566 6.43 2.90 21.28
C PHE A 566 6.04 4.04 20.33
N SER A 567 6.97 4.97 20.13
CA SER A 567 7.07 5.86 18.98
C SER A 567 8.56 5.98 18.58
N PHE A 568 8.86 6.59 17.44
CA PHE A 568 10.26 6.84 17.06
C PHE A 568 10.96 7.92 17.91
N GLN A 569 10.21 8.60 18.78
CA GLN A 569 10.73 9.62 19.70
C GLN A 569 10.71 9.15 21.16
N GLU A 570 9.91 8.15 21.51
CA GLU A 570 9.75 7.71 22.90
C GLU A 570 9.49 6.21 23.00
N CYS A 571 10.14 5.55 23.95
CA CYS A 571 10.02 4.12 24.18
C CYS A 571 9.87 3.86 25.68
N HIS A 572 8.69 3.36 26.09
CA HIS A 572 8.39 3.05 27.48
C HIS A 572 7.83 1.65 27.63
N VAL A 573 8.29 0.93 28.65
CA VAL A 573 7.91 -0.44 28.94
C VAL A 573 7.52 -0.56 30.41
N TRP A 574 6.47 -1.34 30.70
CA TRP A 574 5.99 -1.57 32.06
C TRP A 574 5.63 -3.04 32.28
N LYS A 575 5.63 -3.45 33.55
CA LYS A 575 5.19 -4.77 33.98
C LYS A 575 4.01 -4.67 34.95
N SER A 576 2.99 -5.50 34.75
CA SER A 576 1.71 -5.42 35.47
C SER A 576 1.74 -5.84 36.94
N ASP A 577 2.88 -6.31 37.48
CA ASP A 577 3.04 -6.78 38.87
C ASP A 577 3.64 -5.73 39.84
N GLY A 578 3.63 -4.45 39.45
CA GLY A 578 3.89 -3.34 40.37
C GLY A 578 5.33 -2.82 40.40
N GLN A 579 6.22 -3.32 39.54
CA GLN A 579 7.51 -2.70 39.24
C GLN A 579 7.43 -2.05 37.84
N GLY A 580 7.00 -0.79 37.80
CA GLY A 580 7.15 0.07 36.63
C GLY A 580 8.35 0.97 36.82
N ILE A 581 9.35 0.87 35.94
CA ILE A 581 10.30 1.95 35.74
C ILE A 581 9.73 2.79 34.60
N GLY A 582 9.17 3.95 34.92
CA GLY A 582 9.00 5.00 33.93
C GLY A 582 10.35 5.67 33.75
N VAL A 583 11.12 5.27 32.73
CA VAL A 583 12.29 6.06 32.34
C VAL A 583 11.78 7.22 31.51
N GLY A 584 11.44 8.30 32.21
CA GLY A 584 11.11 9.60 31.67
C GLY A 584 11.51 10.61 32.73
N ASP A 585 12.63 11.28 32.50
CA ASP A 585 12.92 12.55 33.18
C ASP A 585 12.06 13.65 32.55
#